data_AF-A0A1V1NYF9-F1
#
_entry.id   AF-A0A1V1NYF9-F1
#
_cell.length_a   1.000
_cell.length_b   1.000
_cell.length_c   1.000
_cell.angle_alpha   90.00
_cell.angle_beta   90.00
_cell.angle_gamma   90.00
#
_symmetry.space_group_name_H-M   'P 1'
#
loop_
_entity.id
_entity.type
_entity.pdbx_description
1 polymer ?
#
loop_
_entity_poly.entity_id
_entity_poly.type
_entity_poly.pdbx_seq_one_letter_code
_entity_poly.pdbx_strand_id
1 'polypeptide(L)'
;MGDTWLEQAVLLDPDNDGWDFASSVSISGEFAIIGKTRGSDNGISSGYAYIYKQVGDSWTKQAKLLPSDGDNGDFFGKSVSISGDYAAIQSYKSTYLFQKCGEHWIETNQNNYGNIFSTSEEYVISGFAHDNNMTGAAYVYAMNQSPILTVATLHSEVSEYAGAISIGIKIYNTEHKSVKWSATTDASWLNIKSGSTGINEGSILLKYNKNSMDERIAEVKVTVPQAIQGIQTVTIKQKKNK
;
A
#
# COMPACT_ATOMS: atom_id res chain seq x y z
N MET A 1 33.33 -22.54 9.08
CA MET A 1 32.33 -23.45 8.51
C MET A 1 31.64 -22.65 7.43
N GLY A 2 31.66 -23.13 6.19
CA GLY A 2 31.16 -22.37 5.04
C GLY A 2 29.66 -22.57 4.88
N ASP A 3 28.94 -21.50 4.57
CA ASP A 3 27.52 -21.56 4.24
C ASP A 3 27.33 -22.44 3.00
N THR A 4 26.46 -23.44 3.11
CA THR A 4 26.12 -24.35 2.01
C THR A 4 24.68 -24.12 1.57
N TRP A 5 24.46 -24.02 0.27
CA TRP A 5 23.13 -23.99 -0.32
C TRP A 5 22.46 -25.35 -0.15
N LEU A 6 21.28 -25.36 0.47
CA LEU A 6 20.43 -26.53 0.63
C LEU A 6 19.10 -26.27 -0.09
N GLU A 7 18.60 -27.27 -0.81
CA GLU A 7 17.24 -27.22 -1.36
C GLU A 7 16.24 -27.26 -0.20
N GLN A 8 15.49 -26.18 -0.02
CA GLN A 8 14.48 -26.08 1.05
C GLN A 8 13.09 -26.52 0.58
N ALA A 9 12.72 -26.20 -0.67
CA ALA A 9 11.40 -26.48 -1.21
C ALA A 9 11.40 -26.52 -2.74
N VAL A 10 10.43 -27.26 -3.29
CA VAL A 10 10.09 -27.26 -4.71
C VAL A 10 8.69 -26.67 -4.85
N LEU A 11 8.57 -25.58 -5.62
CA LEU A 11 7.29 -24.94 -5.90
C LEU A 11 6.79 -25.41 -7.26
N LEU A 12 5.68 -26.15 -7.25
CA LEU A 12 5.04 -26.70 -8.45
C LEU A 12 3.78 -25.92 -8.80
N ASP A 13 3.34 -26.06 -10.06
CA ASP A 13 2.09 -25.49 -10.52
C ASP A 13 0.91 -26.05 -9.71
N PRO A 14 0.20 -25.23 -8.92
CA PRO A 14 -0.94 -25.66 -8.14
C PRO A 14 -2.10 -26.22 -8.99
N ASP A 15 -2.24 -25.74 -10.23
CA ASP A 15 -3.36 -26.10 -11.10
C ASP A 15 -3.01 -27.29 -12.02
N ASN A 16 -1.72 -27.66 -12.09
CA ASN A 16 -1.20 -28.81 -12.85
C ASN A 16 -1.72 -28.88 -14.31
N ASP A 17 -1.84 -27.72 -14.96
CA ASP A 17 -2.59 -27.55 -16.20
C ASP A 17 -1.70 -27.46 -17.47
N GLY A 18 -0.40 -27.70 -17.37
CA GLY A 18 0.48 -27.87 -18.53
C GLY A 18 1.81 -27.11 -18.47
N TRP A 19 2.32 -26.77 -19.65
CA TRP A 19 3.66 -26.20 -19.85
C TRP A 19 3.78 -24.76 -19.32
N ASP A 20 5.03 -24.30 -19.16
CA ASP A 20 5.41 -22.90 -18.91
C ASP A 20 5.06 -22.32 -17.52
N PHE A 21 4.80 -23.14 -16.50
CA PHE A 21 4.91 -22.68 -15.11
C PHE A 21 6.37 -22.37 -14.77
N ALA A 22 6.59 -21.36 -13.94
CA ALA A 22 7.91 -20.82 -13.65
C ALA A 22 8.66 -20.32 -14.90
N SER A 23 7.92 -19.75 -15.87
CA SER A 23 8.50 -19.06 -17.02
C SER A 23 9.28 -17.80 -16.62
N SER A 24 8.99 -17.25 -15.43
CA SER A 24 9.74 -16.19 -14.79
C SER A 24 9.61 -16.31 -13.27
N VAL A 25 10.65 -15.91 -12.52
CA VAL A 25 10.68 -15.99 -11.05
C VAL A 25 11.36 -14.76 -10.44
N SER A 26 10.91 -14.34 -9.26
CA SER A 26 11.56 -13.32 -8.44
C SER A 26 11.27 -13.57 -6.95
N ILE A 27 12.17 -13.12 -6.06
CA ILE A 27 12.06 -13.33 -4.61
C ILE A 27 12.53 -12.07 -3.88
N SER A 28 11.81 -11.68 -2.83
CA SER A 28 12.18 -10.59 -1.93
C SER A 28 11.62 -10.84 -0.53
N GLY A 29 12.51 -10.85 0.46
CA GLY A 29 12.15 -11.20 1.84
C GLY A 29 11.47 -12.57 1.92
N GLU A 30 10.29 -12.61 2.54
CA GLU A 30 9.48 -13.81 2.71
C GLU A 30 8.58 -14.14 1.50
N PHE A 31 8.66 -13.37 0.40
CA PHE A 31 7.78 -13.56 -0.75
C PHE A 31 8.53 -13.98 -2.00
N ALA A 32 7.96 -14.92 -2.74
CA ALA A 32 8.38 -15.31 -4.08
C ALA A 32 7.22 -15.14 -5.05
N ILE A 33 7.51 -14.71 -6.27
CA ILE A 33 6.55 -14.62 -7.37
C ILE A 33 6.99 -15.53 -8.51
N ILE A 34 6.04 -16.25 -9.09
CA ILE A 34 6.26 -17.21 -10.17
C ILE A 34 5.25 -16.93 -11.29
N GLY A 35 5.74 -16.59 -12.48
CA GLY A 35 4.91 -16.34 -13.66
C GLY A 35 4.60 -17.62 -14.44
N LYS A 36 3.43 -17.64 -15.09
CA LYS A 36 3.02 -18.65 -16.07
C LYS A 36 2.33 -17.99 -17.26
N THR A 37 3.00 -17.97 -18.39
CA THR A 37 2.54 -17.27 -19.60
C THR A 37 1.38 -17.92 -20.34
N ARG A 38 1.10 -19.21 -20.13
CA ARG A 38 0.10 -19.96 -20.91
C ARG A 38 -1.11 -20.45 -20.12
N GLY A 39 -1.27 -19.95 -18.90
CA GLY A 39 -2.53 -20.08 -18.16
C GLY A 39 -3.72 -19.57 -18.97
N SER A 40 -4.89 -20.17 -18.80
CA SER A 40 -6.06 -19.86 -19.62
C SER A 40 -7.30 -19.38 -18.86
N ASP A 41 -7.11 -18.92 -17.62
CA ASP A 41 -8.19 -18.46 -16.74
C ASP A 41 -9.01 -17.30 -17.33
N ASN A 42 -8.37 -16.31 -17.96
CA ASN A 42 -9.03 -15.14 -18.57
C ASN A 42 -9.09 -15.20 -20.11
N GLY A 43 -8.81 -16.36 -20.71
CA GLY A 43 -8.69 -16.53 -22.16
C GLY A 43 -7.48 -17.39 -22.52
N ILE A 44 -7.46 -17.95 -23.73
CA ILE A 44 -6.41 -18.86 -24.20
C ILE A 44 -5.05 -18.16 -24.13
N SER A 45 -4.13 -18.71 -23.33
CA SER A 45 -2.80 -18.10 -23.10
C SER A 45 -2.86 -16.64 -22.61
N SER A 46 -3.86 -16.31 -21.79
CA SER A 46 -3.93 -15.02 -21.07
C SER A 46 -2.84 -14.91 -20.01
N GLY A 47 -2.46 -16.03 -19.39
CA GLY A 47 -1.40 -16.12 -18.39
C GLY A 47 -1.83 -15.70 -16.97
N TYR A 48 -0.99 -16.02 -15.99
CA TYR A 48 -1.16 -15.64 -14.58
C TYR A 48 0.19 -15.66 -13.84
N ALA A 49 0.21 -15.23 -12.59
CA ALA A 49 1.35 -15.44 -11.69
C ALA A 49 0.87 -15.90 -10.31
N TYR A 50 1.72 -16.60 -9.56
CA TYR A 50 1.45 -16.91 -8.15
C TYR A 50 2.42 -16.18 -7.24
N ILE A 51 1.90 -15.75 -6.10
CA ILE A 51 2.69 -15.32 -4.94
C ILE A 51 2.75 -16.47 -3.94
N TYR A 52 3.96 -16.79 -3.51
CA TYR A 52 4.24 -17.68 -2.40
C TYR A 52 4.80 -16.87 -1.23
N LYS A 53 4.36 -17.20 -0.02
CA LYS A 53 4.87 -16.65 1.24
C LYS A 53 5.56 -17.75 2.04
N GLN A 54 6.75 -17.46 2.53
CA GLN A 54 7.45 -18.30 3.47
C GLN A 54 6.77 -18.22 4.84
N VAL A 55 6.43 -19.37 5.41
CA VAL A 55 5.84 -19.51 6.74
C VAL A 55 6.64 -20.59 7.49
N GLY A 56 7.53 -20.13 8.38
CA GLY A 56 8.55 -21.00 8.97
C GLY A 56 9.47 -21.55 7.88
N ASP A 57 9.67 -22.86 7.86
CA ASP A 57 10.52 -23.52 6.86
C ASP A 57 9.78 -23.93 5.58
N SER A 58 8.50 -23.58 5.45
CA SER A 58 7.65 -23.97 4.32
C SER A 58 7.25 -22.77 3.47
N TRP A 59 6.96 -23.02 2.20
CA TRP A 59 6.46 -22.02 1.26
C TRP A 59 4.99 -22.31 0.95
N THR A 60 4.13 -21.31 1.15
CA THR A 60 2.68 -21.45 1.01
C THR A 60 2.17 -20.54 -0.10
N LYS A 61 1.28 -21.03 -0.96
CA LYS A 61 0.64 -20.20 -1.99
C LYS A 61 -0.25 -19.17 -1.31
N GLN A 62 0.11 -17.89 -1.43
CA GLN A 62 -0.67 -16.79 -0.86
C GLN A 62 -1.72 -16.28 -1.84
N ALA A 63 -1.36 -16.10 -3.11
CA ALA A 63 -2.26 -15.51 -4.10
C ALA A 63 -2.01 -16.05 -5.52
N LYS A 64 -3.07 -16.07 -6.33
CA LYS A 64 -3.01 -16.13 -7.81
C LYS A 64 -3.34 -14.73 -8.32
N LEU A 65 -2.46 -14.18 -9.15
CA LEU A 65 -2.58 -12.85 -9.73
C LEU A 65 -2.97 -13.02 -11.20
N LEU A 66 -4.07 -12.36 -11.56
CA LEU A 66 -4.61 -12.29 -12.90
C LEU A 66 -4.66 -10.81 -13.31
N PRO A 67 -4.36 -10.48 -14.57
CA PRO A 67 -4.59 -9.13 -15.08
C PRO A 67 -6.09 -8.84 -15.13
N SER A 68 -6.49 -7.64 -14.71
CA SER A 68 -7.90 -7.21 -14.68
C SER A 68 -8.55 -7.11 -16.08
N ASP A 69 -7.75 -6.96 -17.12
CA ASP A 69 -8.16 -6.89 -18.54
C ASP A 69 -7.62 -8.03 -19.39
N GLY A 70 -7.22 -9.15 -18.75
CA GLY A 70 -6.65 -10.30 -19.46
C GLY A 70 -7.53 -10.84 -20.57
N ASP A 71 -6.92 -11.10 -21.73
CA ASP A 71 -7.56 -11.67 -22.92
C ASP A 71 -6.64 -12.70 -23.59
N ASN A 72 -7.14 -13.33 -24.65
CA ASN A 72 -6.44 -14.31 -25.46
C ASN A 72 -5.08 -13.78 -25.94
N GLY A 73 -4.03 -14.54 -25.65
CA GLY A 73 -2.69 -14.25 -26.12
C GLY A 73 -2.03 -13.03 -25.47
N ASP A 74 -2.41 -12.68 -24.23
CA ASP A 74 -1.72 -11.64 -23.46
C ASP A 74 -0.43 -12.13 -22.81
N PHE A 75 -0.34 -13.43 -22.50
CA PHE A 75 0.84 -14.05 -21.89
C PHE A 75 1.35 -13.31 -20.65
N PHE A 76 0.43 -12.91 -19.78
CA PHE A 76 0.76 -12.37 -18.45
C PHE A 76 1.64 -13.36 -17.66
N GLY A 77 2.59 -12.84 -16.88
CA GLY A 77 3.60 -13.66 -16.20
C GLY A 77 4.85 -13.92 -17.06
N LYS A 78 5.02 -13.20 -18.18
CA LYS A 78 6.22 -13.27 -19.03
C LYS A 78 7.48 -12.80 -18.32
N SER A 79 7.34 -11.78 -17.49
CA SER A 79 8.37 -11.31 -16.56
C SER A 79 7.68 -10.91 -15.26
N VAL A 80 8.35 -11.16 -14.14
CA VAL A 80 7.85 -10.88 -12.78
C VAL A 80 8.95 -10.23 -11.95
N SER A 81 8.58 -9.32 -11.06
CA SER A 81 9.46 -8.75 -10.05
C SER A 81 8.66 -8.51 -8.78
N ILE A 82 9.26 -8.74 -7.63
CA ILE A 82 8.65 -8.49 -6.32
C ILE A 82 9.65 -7.79 -5.40
N SER A 83 9.17 -6.82 -4.64
CA SER A 83 9.95 -6.12 -3.61
C SER A 83 9.03 -5.62 -2.51
N GLY A 84 9.20 -6.13 -1.29
CA GLY A 84 8.35 -5.79 -0.16
C GLY A 84 6.87 -6.09 -0.45
N ASP A 85 6.01 -5.09 -0.23
CA ASP A 85 4.57 -5.17 -0.49
C ASP A 85 4.18 -4.85 -1.95
N TYR A 86 5.13 -4.88 -2.90
CA TYR A 86 4.88 -4.55 -4.30
C TYR A 86 5.36 -5.64 -5.24
N ALA A 87 4.56 -5.88 -6.28
CA ALA A 87 4.90 -6.78 -7.36
C ALA A 87 4.59 -6.12 -8.70
N ALA A 88 5.38 -6.45 -9.70
CA ALA A 88 5.12 -6.07 -11.07
C ALA A 88 5.14 -7.32 -11.94
N ILE A 89 4.21 -7.37 -12.89
CA ILE A 89 4.02 -8.53 -13.77
C ILE A 89 3.77 -8.02 -15.18
N GLN A 90 4.44 -8.63 -16.15
CA GLN A 90 4.32 -8.22 -17.54
C GLN A 90 3.55 -9.23 -18.38
N SER A 91 2.82 -8.67 -19.34
CA SER A 91 2.18 -9.33 -20.48
C SER A 91 2.82 -8.85 -21.80
N TYR A 92 2.31 -9.25 -22.95
CA TYR A 92 2.69 -8.65 -24.23
C TYR A 92 2.18 -7.22 -24.41
N LYS A 93 1.04 -6.87 -23.83
CA LYS A 93 0.41 -5.56 -24.02
C LYS A 93 0.96 -4.53 -23.04
N SER A 94 1.03 -4.89 -21.76
CA SER A 94 1.30 -3.95 -20.66
C SER A 94 2.01 -4.61 -19.48
N THR A 95 2.43 -3.78 -18.54
CA THR A 95 2.92 -4.16 -17.21
C THR A 95 1.91 -3.74 -16.15
N TYR A 96 1.66 -4.66 -15.24
CA TYR A 96 0.68 -4.55 -14.17
C TYR A 96 1.41 -4.43 -12.84
N LEU A 97 1.07 -3.40 -12.08
CA LEU A 97 1.57 -3.22 -10.73
C LEU A 97 0.55 -3.74 -9.73
N PHE A 98 1.02 -4.53 -8.78
CA PHE A 98 0.25 -5.04 -7.66
C PHE A 98 0.84 -4.49 -6.36
N GLN A 99 -0.04 -4.07 -5.46
CA GLN A 99 0.30 -3.71 -4.10
C GLN A 99 -0.40 -4.65 -3.12
N LYS A 100 0.34 -5.12 -2.13
CA LYS A 100 -0.19 -5.91 -1.04
C LYS A 100 -0.89 -5.00 -0.04
N CYS A 101 -2.16 -5.30 0.24
CA CYS A 101 -3.02 -4.63 1.20
C CYS A 101 -3.54 -5.68 2.18
N GLY A 102 -2.87 -5.80 3.34
CA GLY A 102 -3.09 -6.91 4.27
C GLY A 102 -2.57 -8.23 3.67
N GLU A 103 -3.46 -9.22 3.52
CA GLU A 103 -3.16 -10.52 2.89
C GLU A 103 -3.54 -10.58 1.40
N HIS A 104 -4.07 -9.48 0.85
CA HIS A 104 -4.52 -9.42 -0.55
C HIS A 104 -3.51 -8.65 -1.41
N TRP A 105 -3.35 -9.08 -2.66
CA TRP A 105 -2.60 -8.34 -3.68
C TRP A 105 -3.60 -7.68 -4.63
N ILE A 106 -3.51 -6.36 -4.76
CA ILE A 106 -4.45 -5.55 -5.53
C ILE A 106 -3.71 -4.93 -6.71
N GLU A 107 -4.23 -5.08 -7.92
CA GLU A 107 -3.73 -4.36 -9.10
C GLU A 107 -3.97 -2.85 -8.91
N THR A 108 -2.90 -2.05 -8.90
CA THR A 108 -2.95 -0.61 -8.65
C THR A 108 -2.76 0.22 -9.91
N ASN A 109 -2.14 -0.35 -10.94
CA ASN A 109 -1.94 0.38 -12.18
C ASN A 109 -1.66 -0.54 -13.37
N GLN A 110 -2.24 -0.19 -14.51
CA GLN A 110 -1.86 -0.69 -15.83
C GLN A 110 -1.05 0.40 -16.49
N ASN A 111 0.21 0.13 -16.83
CA ASN A 111 0.89 1.00 -17.76
C ASN A 111 1.59 0.16 -18.81
N ASN A 112 1.75 0.73 -19.99
CA ASN A 112 2.65 0.22 -21.01
C ASN A 112 4.11 0.41 -20.57
N TYR A 113 4.51 -0.03 -19.38
CA TYR A 113 5.92 -0.11 -19.01
C TYR A 113 6.52 -1.24 -19.85
N GLY A 114 7.54 -0.91 -20.63
CA GLY A 114 8.15 -1.71 -21.68
C GLY A 114 8.62 -3.11 -21.32
N ASN A 115 9.10 -3.81 -22.34
CA ASN A 115 9.35 -5.26 -22.46
C ASN A 115 10.20 -5.95 -21.37
N ILE A 116 10.85 -5.20 -20.47
CA ILE A 116 11.62 -5.71 -19.31
C ILE A 116 11.45 -4.75 -18.13
N PHE A 117 11.52 -5.24 -16.89
CA PHE A 117 11.41 -4.39 -15.70
C PHE A 117 12.10 -4.98 -14.48
N SER A 118 12.31 -4.15 -13.46
CA SER A 118 12.75 -4.53 -12.11
C SER A 118 12.14 -3.57 -11.09
N THR A 119 11.95 -4.03 -9.86
CA THR A 119 11.30 -3.26 -8.79
C THR A 119 12.15 -3.24 -7.54
N SER A 120 12.14 -2.11 -6.84
CA SER A 120 12.52 -1.99 -5.43
C SER A 120 11.29 -1.57 -4.61
N GLU A 121 11.47 -1.35 -3.31
CA GLU A 121 10.42 -0.80 -2.44
C GLU A 121 9.98 0.62 -2.86
N GLU A 122 10.85 1.37 -3.55
CA GLU A 122 10.61 2.78 -3.87
C GLU A 122 10.41 3.05 -5.37
N TYR A 123 10.99 2.20 -6.23
CA TYR A 123 11.09 2.44 -7.66
C TYR A 123 10.69 1.22 -8.49
N VAL A 124 10.13 1.49 -9.66
CA VAL A 124 10.02 0.54 -10.75
C VAL A 124 10.88 1.07 -11.89
N ILE A 125 11.82 0.27 -12.38
CA ILE A 125 12.51 0.56 -13.64
C ILE A 125 11.94 -0.34 -14.72
N SER A 126 11.67 0.22 -15.89
CA SER A 126 11.23 -0.52 -17.06
C SER A 126 12.04 -0.14 -18.29
N GLY A 127 12.43 -1.14 -19.07
CA GLY A 127 13.16 -0.98 -20.32
C GLY A 127 12.29 -1.29 -21.52
N PHE A 128 12.38 -0.46 -22.54
CA PHE A 128 11.85 -0.71 -23.87
C PHE A 128 13.02 -0.85 -24.82
N ALA A 129 13.23 -2.03 -25.40
CA ALA A 129 14.32 -2.24 -26.36
C ALA A 129 14.12 -1.46 -27.68
N HIS A 130 12.89 -1.05 -28.00
CA HIS A 130 12.52 -0.46 -29.29
C HIS A 130 11.76 0.86 -29.21
N ASP A 131 11.71 1.48 -28.03
CA ASP A 131 11.17 2.84 -27.90
C ASP A 131 12.16 3.90 -28.44
N ASN A 132 11.74 5.17 -28.54
CA ASN A 132 12.55 6.28 -29.04
C ASN A 132 13.25 5.98 -30.38
N ASN A 133 12.48 5.74 -31.44
CA ASN A 133 12.99 5.42 -32.78
C ASN A 133 13.93 4.19 -32.80
N MET A 134 13.54 3.10 -32.13
CA MET A 134 14.30 1.83 -32.06
C MET A 134 15.65 1.89 -31.31
N THR A 135 15.95 2.99 -30.62
CA THR A 135 17.18 3.10 -29.81
C THR A 135 17.01 2.49 -28.42
N GLY A 136 15.76 2.33 -27.99
CA GLY A 136 15.39 1.85 -26.68
C GLY A 136 15.56 2.89 -25.58
N ALA A 137 14.91 2.67 -24.45
CA ALA A 137 15.03 3.52 -23.28
C ALA A 137 14.70 2.75 -22.00
N ALA A 138 15.30 3.19 -20.90
CA ALA A 138 14.91 2.79 -19.56
C ALA A 138 14.21 3.96 -18.87
N TYR A 139 13.05 3.68 -18.28
CA TYR A 139 12.23 4.63 -17.55
C TYR A 139 12.18 4.20 -16.09
N VAL A 140 12.42 5.16 -15.19
CA VAL A 140 12.33 4.95 -13.75
C VAL A 140 11.10 5.67 -13.23
N TYR A 141 10.21 4.92 -12.60
CA TYR A 141 8.99 5.40 -11.99
C TYR A 141 9.12 5.29 -10.48
N ALA A 142 8.90 6.38 -9.76
CA ALA A 142 8.70 6.32 -8.32
C ALA A 142 7.25 5.87 -8.06
N MET A 143 7.03 4.89 -7.18
CA MET A 143 5.68 4.60 -6.70
C MET A 143 5.09 5.86 -6.07
N ASN A 144 3.78 6.11 -6.12
CA ASN A 144 3.25 7.38 -5.58
C ASN A 144 3.35 7.38 -4.04
N GLN A 145 4.31 8.14 -3.50
CA GLN A 145 4.85 7.99 -2.13
C GLN A 145 4.21 8.94 -1.09
N SER A 146 3.04 9.52 -1.38
CA SER A 146 2.42 10.45 -0.43
C SER A 146 2.02 9.72 0.85
N PRO A 147 2.42 10.20 2.05
CA PRO A 147 2.00 9.60 3.31
C PRO A 147 0.47 9.57 3.43
N ILE A 148 -0.04 8.63 4.23
CA ILE A 148 -1.47 8.55 4.55
C ILE A 148 -1.63 8.93 6.01
N LEU A 149 -2.36 10.02 6.27
CA LEU A 149 -2.76 10.39 7.63
C LEU A 149 -3.91 9.47 8.07
N THR A 150 -3.89 9.00 9.32
CA THR A 150 -5.03 8.32 9.95
C THR A 150 -5.24 8.85 11.37
N VAL A 151 -6.47 9.24 11.68
CA VAL A 151 -6.86 9.63 13.04
C VAL A 151 -7.73 8.53 13.64
N ALA A 152 -7.31 7.97 14.79
CA ALA A 152 -7.98 6.81 15.38
C ALA A 152 -9.42 7.09 15.84
N THR A 153 -9.77 8.35 16.05
CA THR A 153 -11.08 8.77 16.53
C THR A 153 -11.50 10.03 15.79
N LEU A 154 -12.42 9.88 14.82
CA LEU A 154 -12.96 10.99 14.04
C LEU A 154 -14.13 11.70 14.74
N HIS A 155 -14.77 11.03 15.70
CA HIS A 155 -15.88 11.60 16.45
C HIS A 155 -15.76 11.23 17.93
N SER A 156 -15.99 12.19 18.81
CA SER A 156 -16.04 11.97 20.26
C SER A 156 -17.12 12.80 20.93
N GLU A 157 -17.72 12.23 21.97
CA GLU A 157 -18.70 12.91 22.80
C GLU A 157 -18.14 13.12 24.20
N VAL A 158 -18.25 14.34 24.72
CA VAL A 158 -17.74 14.74 26.03
C VAL A 158 -18.85 15.29 26.94
N SER A 159 -18.64 15.19 28.25
CA SER A 159 -19.58 15.68 29.25
C SER A 159 -19.80 17.20 29.18
N GLU A 160 -20.92 17.65 29.71
CA GLU A 160 -21.25 19.05 29.96
C GLU A 160 -20.27 19.74 30.93
N TYR A 161 -19.61 19.00 31.82
CA TYR A 161 -18.58 19.52 32.73
C TYR A 161 -17.28 19.87 32.00
N ALA A 162 -16.41 20.67 32.63
CA ALA A 162 -15.06 20.89 32.12
C ALA A 162 -14.24 19.60 32.24
N GLY A 163 -13.38 19.31 31.27
CA GLY A 163 -12.62 18.06 31.25
C GLY A 163 -11.52 18.03 30.19
N ALA A 164 -11.01 16.83 29.94
CA ALA A 164 -9.99 16.58 28.94
C ALA A 164 -10.21 15.25 28.22
N ILE A 165 -9.82 15.21 26.95
CA ILE A 165 -9.83 14.00 26.10
C ILE A 165 -8.53 13.94 25.29
N SER A 166 -8.04 12.73 25.02
CA SER A 166 -6.86 12.50 24.19
C SER A 166 -7.27 11.86 22.87
N ILE A 167 -6.74 12.36 21.75
CA ILE A 167 -6.94 11.79 20.41
C ILE A 167 -5.60 11.21 19.95
N GLY A 168 -5.60 9.94 19.51
CA GLY A 168 -4.43 9.30 18.93
C GLY A 168 -4.28 9.59 17.43
N ILE A 169 -3.07 9.94 17.02
CA ILE A 169 -2.68 10.23 15.63
C ILE A 169 -1.65 9.18 15.18
N LYS A 170 -1.89 8.58 14.02
CA LYS A 170 -0.93 7.71 13.35
C LYS A 170 -0.81 8.10 11.87
N ILE A 171 0.41 8.24 11.40
CA ILE A 171 0.71 8.50 9.98
C ILE A 171 1.45 7.30 9.46
N TYR A 172 0.93 6.74 8.38
CA TYR A 172 1.58 5.65 7.68
C TYR A 172 2.28 6.27 6.47
N ASN A 173 3.61 6.24 6.46
CA ASN A 173 4.41 6.72 5.34
C ASN A 173 5.00 5.52 4.60
N THR A 174 4.86 5.51 3.27
CA THR A 174 5.46 4.49 2.40
C THR A 174 6.98 4.64 2.28
N GLU A 175 7.58 5.79 2.58
CA GLU A 175 9.04 6.03 2.45
C GLU A 175 9.85 5.86 3.76
N HIS A 176 9.26 5.43 4.88
CA HIS A 176 9.90 5.43 6.21
C HIS A 176 10.49 6.79 6.69
N LYS A 177 10.26 7.89 5.95
CA LYS A 177 10.72 9.24 6.32
C LYS A 177 9.83 9.84 7.41
N SER A 178 10.44 10.59 8.32
CA SER A 178 9.76 11.36 9.38
C SER A 178 8.78 12.39 8.81
N VAL A 179 7.47 12.15 8.94
CA VAL A 179 6.41 13.04 8.45
C VAL A 179 5.92 13.95 9.57
N LYS A 180 6.02 15.27 9.35
CA LYS A 180 5.49 16.26 10.28
C LYS A 180 3.98 16.40 10.13
N TRP A 181 3.30 16.58 11.26
CA TRP A 181 1.89 16.91 11.31
C TRP A 181 1.62 18.05 12.28
N SER A 182 0.48 18.71 12.11
CA SER A 182 -0.02 19.74 13.01
C SER A 182 -1.52 19.58 13.27
N ALA A 183 -1.99 20.17 14.37
CA ALA A 183 -3.39 20.19 14.74
C ALA A 183 -3.82 21.60 15.16
N THR A 184 -5.01 22.02 14.71
CA THR A 184 -5.61 23.30 15.04
C THR A 184 -7.08 23.16 15.39
N THR A 185 -7.60 24.12 16.15
CA THR A 185 -9.04 24.28 16.40
C THR A 185 -9.34 25.77 16.59
N ASP A 186 -10.47 26.22 16.07
CA ASP A 186 -10.94 27.60 16.18
C ASP A 186 -12.02 27.76 17.26
N ALA A 187 -12.36 26.68 17.96
CA ALA A 187 -13.43 26.69 18.96
C ALA A 187 -12.97 27.39 20.25
N SER A 188 -13.67 28.45 20.66
CA SER A 188 -13.34 29.21 21.87
C SER A 188 -13.45 28.42 23.19
N TRP A 189 -14.15 27.27 23.16
CA TRP A 189 -14.40 26.43 24.34
C TRP A 189 -13.56 25.15 24.40
N LEU A 190 -12.77 24.86 23.36
CA LEU A 190 -11.92 23.67 23.23
C LEU A 190 -10.50 24.12 22.91
N ASN A 191 -9.52 23.70 23.71
CA ASN A 191 -8.14 24.13 23.57
C ASN A 191 -7.22 22.91 23.46
N ILE A 192 -6.27 22.97 22.52
CA ILE A 192 -5.17 22.00 22.46
C ILE A 192 -4.18 22.34 23.57
N LYS A 193 -4.13 21.50 24.62
CA LYS A 193 -3.23 21.71 25.75
C LYS A 193 -1.80 21.27 25.43
N SER A 194 -1.65 20.21 24.65
CA SER A 194 -0.36 19.69 24.18
C SER A 194 -0.55 18.81 22.93
N GLY A 195 0.55 18.58 22.19
CA GLY A 195 0.53 17.74 21.00
C GLY A 195 -0.09 18.43 19.79
N SER A 196 0.05 19.75 19.64
CA SER A 196 -0.40 20.47 18.45
C SER A 196 0.46 20.20 17.22
N THR A 197 1.61 19.54 17.38
CA THR A 197 2.48 19.07 16.30
C THR A 197 3.14 17.75 16.70
N GLY A 198 3.64 17.01 15.73
CA GLY A 198 4.43 15.79 15.97
C GLY A 198 5.07 15.25 14.70
N ILE A 199 5.68 14.06 14.83
CA ILE A 199 6.35 13.33 13.75
C ILE A 199 5.83 11.89 13.76
N ASN A 200 5.35 11.40 12.62
CA ASN A 200 4.79 10.05 12.38
C ASN A 200 3.57 9.71 13.25
N GLU A 201 3.72 9.68 14.57
CA GLU A 201 2.65 9.39 15.51
C GLU A 201 2.60 10.42 16.63
N GLY A 202 1.54 10.37 17.43
CA GLY A 202 1.44 11.13 18.67
C GLY A 202 0.02 11.24 19.15
N SER A 203 -0.19 12.12 20.13
CA SER A 203 -1.51 12.33 20.72
C SER A 203 -1.77 13.80 20.98
N ILE A 204 -3.00 14.23 20.70
CA ILE A 204 -3.47 15.58 20.99
C ILE A 204 -4.24 15.53 22.30
N LEU A 205 -3.78 16.27 23.32
CA LEU A 205 -4.54 16.44 24.56
C LEU A 205 -5.41 17.69 24.45
N LEU A 206 -6.72 17.49 24.43
CA LEU A 206 -7.69 18.57 24.40
C LEU A 206 -8.22 18.85 25.80
N LYS A 207 -8.37 20.13 26.14
CA LYS A 207 -9.13 20.59 27.31
C LYS A 207 -10.37 21.35 26.84
N TYR A 208 -11.50 21.07 27.46
CA TYR A 208 -12.77 21.72 27.15
C TYR A 208 -13.37 22.37 28.39
N ASN A 209 -13.97 23.54 28.19
CA ASN A 209 -14.66 24.29 29.23
C ASN A 209 -16.03 23.67 29.54
N LYS A 210 -16.58 23.96 30.72
CA LYS A 210 -17.96 23.62 31.05
C LYS A 210 -18.91 24.20 29.99
N ASN A 211 -19.92 23.42 29.61
CA ASN A 211 -21.03 23.90 28.80
C ASN A 211 -22.20 24.28 29.71
N SER A 212 -22.64 25.53 29.61
CA SER A 212 -23.83 26.04 30.31
C SER A 212 -24.98 26.32 29.35
N MET A 213 -24.83 25.94 28.08
CA MET A 213 -25.75 26.22 26.99
C MET A 213 -26.32 24.91 26.43
N ASP A 214 -26.99 25.02 25.28
CA ASP A 214 -27.30 23.88 24.42
C ASP A 214 -26.04 23.12 23.96
N GLU A 215 -26.30 21.97 23.37
CA GLU A 215 -25.28 21.12 22.79
C GLU A 215 -24.43 21.89 21.76
N ARG A 216 -23.12 21.67 21.79
CA ARG A 216 -22.18 22.37 20.92
C ARG A 216 -21.15 21.42 20.32
N ILE A 217 -20.68 21.78 19.13
CA ILE A 217 -19.73 21.00 18.34
C ILE A 217 -18.49 21.84 18.07
N ALA A 218 -17.34 21.21 18.14
CA ALA A 218 -16.06 21.78 17.76
C ALA A 218 -15.35 20.83 16.79
N GLU A 219 -14.51 21.40 15.95
CA GLU A 219 -13.66 20.65 15.03
C GLU A 219 -12.21 20.83 15.42
N VAL A 220 -11.46 19.73 15.36
CA VAL A 220 -10.00 19.72 15.41
C VAL A 220 -9.50 19.24 14.07
N LYS A 221 -8.81 20.11 13.34
CA LYS A 221 -8.21 19.81 12.04
C LYS A 221 -6.79 19.31 12.24
N VAL A 222 -6.52 18.09 11.80
CA VAL A 222 -5.18 17.48 11.79
C VAL A 222 -4.66 17.51 10.36
N THR A 223 -3.49 18.12 10.16
CA THR A 223 -2.94 18.42 8.83
C THR A 223 -1.59 17.76 8.64
N VAL A 224 -1.43 17.09 7.50
CA VAL A 224 -0.19 16.59 6.94
C VAL A 224 -0.09 17.09 5.49
N PRO A 225 0.65 18.18 5.22
CA PRO A 225 0.60 18.86 3.91
C PRO A 225 0.98 18.00 2.70
N GLN A 226 1.81 16.96 2.90
CA GLN A 226 2.29 16.09 1.82
C GLN A 226 1.49 14.79 1.68
N ALA A 227 0.46 14.58 2.52
CA ALA A 227 -0.29 13.33 2.57
C ALA A 227 -1.50 13.30 1.63
N ILE A 228 -1.85 12.10 1.16
CA ILE A 228 -3.18 11.81 0.63
C ILE A 228 -4.17 11.95 1.80
N GLN A 229 -5.29 12.65 1.58
CA GLN A 229 -6.18 13.09 2.66
C GLN A 229 -5.41 13.87 3.75
N GLY A 230 -4.52 14.76 3.32
CA GLY A 230 -3.64 15.55 4.19
C GLY A 230 -4.33 16.48 5.18
N ILE A 231 -5.66 16.45 5.26
CA ILE A 231 -6.42 17.04 6.36
C ILE A 231 -7.47 16.02 6.80
N GLN A 232 -7.48 15.68 8.10
CA GLN A 232 -8.59 14.98 8.74
C GLN A 232 -9.21 15.86 9.82
N THR A 233 -10.54 15.81 9.93
CA THR A 233 -11.30 16.57 10.91
C THR A 233 -11.84 15.64 11.99
N VAL A 234 -11.53 15.94 13.24
CA VAL A 234 -12.14 15.29 14.40
C VAL A 234 -13.24 16.16 14.95
N THR A 235 -14.45 15.61 15.04
CA THR A 235 -15.61 16.30 15.61
C THR A 235 -15.72 15.98 17.10
N ILE A 236 -15.70 17.02 17.93
CA ILE A 236 -15.94 16.92 19.37
C ILE A 236 -17.31 17.51 19.68
N LYS A 237 -18.21 16.65 20.14
CA LYS A 237 -19.56 16.99 20.55
C LYS A 237 -19.63 17.09 22.07
N GLN A 238 -20.05 18.24 22.60
CA GLN A 238 -20.23 18.43 24.04
C GLN A 238 -21.71 18.53 24.39
N LYS A 239 -22.15 17.69 25.34
CA LYS A 239 -23.53 17.63 25.82
C LYS A 239 -24.03 18.98 26.35
N LYS A 240 -25.33 19.23 26.19
CA LYS A 240 -26.03 20.36 26.84
C LYS A 240 -26.03 20.19 28.36
N ASN A 241 -26.06 21.30 29.08
CA ASN A 241 -26.27 21.27 30.52
C ASN A 241 -27.68 20.71 30.82
N LYS A 242 -27.77 19.74 31.73
CA LYS A 242 -29.06 19.24 32.24
C LYS A 242 -29.51 20.03 33.46
#